data_AF-Q0AT84-F1
#
_entry.id   AF-Q0AT84-F1
#
_cell.length_a   1.000
_cell.length_b   1.000
_cell.length_c   1.000
_cell.angle_alpha   90.00
_cell.angle_beta   90.00
_cell.angle_gamma   90.00
#
_symmetry.space_group_name_H-M   'P 1'
#
loop_
_entity.id
_entity.type
_entity.pdbx_description
1 polymer ?
#
loop_
_entity_poly.entity_id
_entity_poly.type
_entity_poly.pdbx_seq_one_letter_code
_entity_poly.pdbx_strand_id
1 'polypeptide(L)'
;MVRVIPLGLTLSSFLLVTYVLCILFGLLVPDIFRMHEAWAPLLPGFEWLTPQGVLFGAIGAYGYGWYIAVLIVPISRIFNR
;
A
#
# COMPACT_ATOMS: atom_id res chain seq x y z
N MET A 1 14.39 18.16 7.97
CA MET A 1 13.32 17.79 8.92
C MET A 1 12.25 16.99 8.20
N VAL A 2 12.09 15.71 8.53
CA VAL A 2 11.01 14.89 7.98
C VAL A 2 9.69 15.33 8.61
N ARG A 3 8.68 15.64 7.78
CA ARG A 3 7.34 16.05 8.20
C ARG A 3 6.33 14.98 7.82
N VAL A 4 5.35 14.73 8.70
CA VAL A 4 4.36 13.66 8.52
C VAL A 4 3.56 13.83 7.23
N ILE A 5 3.05 15.03 6.96
CA ILE A 5 2.17 15.29 5.80
C ILE A 5 2.85 14.99 4.46
N PRO A 6 4.00 15.61 4.11
CA PRO A 6 4.64 15.33 2.82
C PRO A 6 5.10 13.88 2.71
N LEU A 7 5.61 13.28 3.80
CA LEU A 7 6.03 11.88 3.79
C LEU A 7 4.84 10.93 3.59
N GLY A 8 3.72 11.18 4.27
CA GLY A 8 2.49 10.40 4.15
C GLY A 8 1.95 10.45 2.73
N LEU A 9 1.80 11.64 2.16
CA LEU A 9 1.35 11.80 0.77
C LEU A 9 2.28 11.10 -0.22
N THR A 10 3.59 11.27 -0.10
CA THR A 10 4.56 10.60 -1.00
C THR A 10 4.47 9.08 -0.90
N LEU A 11 4.47 8.53 0.32
CA LEU A 11 4.38 7.09 0.52
C LEU A 11 3.05 6.53 0.04
N SER A 12 1.93 7.18 0.39
CA SER A 12 0.61 6.74 -0.04
C SER A 12 0.46 6.79 -1.56
N SER A 13 0.96 7.82 -2.24
CA SER A 13 0.97 7.88 -3.70
C SER A 13 1.84 6.78 -4.31
N PHE A 14 3.04 6.54 -3.76
CA PHE A 14 3.92 5.47 -4.22
C PHE A 14 3.27 4.08 -4.06
N LEU A 15 2.65 3.81 -2.90
CA LEU A 15 1.96 2.55 -2.62
C LEU A 15 0.74 2.37 -3.54
N LEU A 16 -0.04 3.42 -3.82
CA LEU A 16 -1.16 3.35 -4.76
C LEU A 16 -0.70 3.02 -6.18
N VAL A 17 0.35 3.69 -6.67
CA VAL A 17 0.90 3.40 -8.02
C VAL A 17 1.41 1.96 -8.09
N THR A 18 2.15 1.52 -7.08
CA THR A 18 2.67 0.15 -7.00
C THR A 18 1.52 -0.87 -6.96
N TYR A 19 0.48 -0.60 -6.18
CA TYR A 19 -0.71 -1.43 -6.09
C TYR A 19 -1.40 -1.61 -7.46
N VAL A 20 -1.59 -0.52 -8.21
CA VAL A 20 -2.15 -0.57 -9.57
C VAL A 20 -1.26 -1.36 -10.51
N LEU A 21 0.07 -1.16 -10.45
CA LEU A 21 1.03 -1.93 -11.24
C LEU A 21 0.97 -3.43 -10.90
N CYS A 22 0.82 -3.79 -9.61
CA CYS A 22 0.66 -5.17 -9.18
C CYS A 22 -0.63 -5.81 -9.73
N ILE A 23 -1.74 -5.07 -9.75
CA ILE A 23 -2.98 -5.53 -10.38
C ILE A 23 -2.75 -5.77 -11.86
N LEU A 24 -2.22 -4.78 -12.59
CA LEU A 24 -1.96 -4.90 -14.02
C LEU A 24 -1.05 -6.09 -14.32
N PHE A 25 0.04 -6.25 -13.57
CA PHE A 25 0.93 -7.38 -13.73
C PHE A 25 0.22 -8.73 -13.49
N GLY A 26 -0.64 -8.82 -12.48
CA GLY A 26 -1.46 -10.00 -12.23
C GLY A 26 -2.52 -10.31 -13.30
N LEU A 27 -2.87 -9.34 -14.16
CA LEU A 27 -3.67 -9.58 -15.38
C LEU A 27 -2.81 -10.05 -16.57
N LEU A 28 -1.56 -9.58 -16.66
CA LEU A 28 -0.67 -9.91 -17.78
C LEU A 28 0.07 -11.25 -17.60
N VAL A 29 0.22 -11.74 -16.37
CA VAL A 29 1.06 -12.89 -16.02
C VAL A 29 0.22 -14.04 -15.46
N PRO A 30 0.53 -15.32 -15.80
CA PRO A 30 -0.24 -16.48 -15.37
C PRO A 30 -0.36 -16.63 -13.84
N ASP A 31 -1.44 -17.32 -13.42
CA ASP A 31 -1.95 -17.35 -12.03
C ASP A 31 -0.94 -17.74 -10.95
N ILE A 32 0.16 -18.42 -11.33
CA ILE A 32 1.26 -18.82 -10.44
C ILE A 32 1.97 -17.60 -9.81
N PHE A 33 1.91 -16.42 -10.42
CA PHE A 33 2.51 -15.19 -9.90
C PHE A 33 1.49 -14.24 -9.24
N ARG A 34 0.28 -14.73 -8.90
CA ARG A 34 -0.75 -13.91 -8.24
C ARG A 34 -0.31 -13.50 -6.84
N MET A 35 0.17 -12.26 -6.73
CA MET A 35 0.48 -11.64 -5.45
C MET A 35 -0.74 -11.52 -4.54
N HIS A 36 -1.98 -11.61 -5.04
CA HIS A 36 -3.20 -11.42 -4.26
C HIS A 36 -3.32 -12.31 -3.01
N GLU A 37 -2.77 -13.52 -3.02
CA GLU A 37 -2.83 -14.41 -1.85
C GLU A 37 -2.09 -13.82 -0.64
N ALA A 38 -1.08 -12.98 -0.85
CA ALA A 38 -0.40 -12.24 0.22
C ALA A 38 -1.24 -11.08 0.76
N TRP A 39 -2.17 -10.53 -0.02
CA TRP A 39 -3.02 -9.40 0.35
C TRP A 39 -4.34 -9.84 0.99
N ALA A 40 -4.86 -11.02 0.60
CA ALA A 40 -6.08 -11.59 1.16
C ALA A 40 -6.10 -11.67 2.70
N PRO A 41 -5.02 -12.10 3.40
CA PRO A 41 -5.02 -12.11 4.87
C PRO A 41 -4.84 -10.71 5.50
N LEU A 42 -4.29 -9.74 4.76
CA LEU A 42 -4.09 -8.38 5.25
C LEU A 42 -5.34 -7.49 5.09
N LEU A 43 -6.26 -7.85 4.19
CA LEU A 43 -7.47 -7.07 3.89
C LEU A 43 -8.73 -7.94 3.99
N PRO A 44 -9.43 -7.96 5.15
CA PRO A 44 -10.71 -8.65 5.27
C PRO A 44 -11.72 -8.05 4.29
N GLY A 45 -12.20 -8.86 3.34
CA GLY A 45 -13.14 -8.45 2.27
C GLY A 45 -12.50 -8.19 0.90
N PHE A 46 -11.20 -8.47 0.72
CA PHE A 46 -10.55 -8.39 -0.59
C PHE A 46 -10.89 -9.60 -1.47
N GLU A 47 -11.71 -9.38 -2.50
CA GLU A 47 -11.91 -10.34 -3.59
C GLU A 47 -11.12 -9.93 -4.84
N TRP A 48 -10.40 -10.89 -5.44
CA TRP A 48 -9.57 -10.62 -6.62
C TRP A 48 -10.42 -10.19 -7.82
N LEU A 49 -9.98 -9.12 -8.50
CA LEU A 49 -10.62 -8.55 -9.69
C LEU A 49 -12.06 -8.03 -9.51
N THR A 50 -12.59 -7.93 -8.29
CA THR A 50 -13.87 -7.25 -8.07
C THR A 50 -13.65 -5.75 -7.88
N PRO A 51 -14.55 -4.88 -8.39
CA PRO A 51 -14.43 -3.44 -8.19
C PRO A 51 -14.35 -3.04 -6.71
N GLN A 52 -15.06 -3.78 -5.85
CA GLN A 52 -15.02 -3.59 -4.40
C GLN A 52 -13.66 -3.99 -3.81
N GLY A 53 -13.13 -5.17 -4.15
CA GLY A 53 -11.82 -5.62 -3.69
C GLY A 53 -10.70 -4.66 -4.13
N VAL A 54 -10.76 -4.17 -5.38
CA VAL A 54 -9.79 -3.17 -5.88
C VAL A 54 -9.85 -1.86 -5.06
N LEU A 55 -11.06 -1.40 -4.72
CA LEU A 55 -11.22 -0.20 -3.90
C LEU A 55 -10.69 -0.39 -2.48
N PHE A 56 -11.00 -1.52 -1.83
CA PHE A 56 -10.49 -1.83 -0.49
C PHE A 56 -8.96 -1.95 -0.48
N GLY A 57 -8.37 -2.58 -1.50
CA GLY A 57 -6.91 -2.65 -1.66
C GLY A 57 -6.27 -1.28 -1.83
N ALA A 58 -6.87 -0.39 -2.63
CA ALA A 58 -6.40 0.99 -2.78
C ALA A 58 -6.49 1.79 -1.47
N ILE A 59 -7.59 1.67 -0.73
CA ILE A 59 -7.76 2.33 0.57
C ILE A 59 -6.72 1.79 1.57
N GLY A 60 -6.50 0.48 1.61
CA GLY A 60 -5.48 -0.15 2.45
C GLY A 60 -4.08 0.35 2.11
N ALA A 61 -3.69 0.32 0.83
CA ALA A 61 -2.40 0.82 0.36
C ALA A 61 -2.18 2.31 0.71
N TYR A 62 -3.21 3.14 0.53
CA TYR A 62 -3.17 4.54 0.92
C TYR A 62 -3.00 4.72 2.43
N GLY A 63 -3.76 3.96 3.24
CA GLY A 63 -3.68 3.96 4.70
C GLY A 63 -2.32 3.51 5.22
N TYR A 64 -1.71 2.49 4.60
CA TYR A 64 -0.36 2.04 4.97
C TYR A 64 0.70 3.11 4.75
N GLY A 65 0.59 3.94 3.70
CA GLY A 65 1.52 5.07 3.49
C GLY A 65 1.49 6.08 4.64
N TRP A 66 0.30 6.41 5.15
CA TRP A 66 0.13 7.26 6.32
C TRP A 66 0.61 6.60 7.61
N TYR A 67 0.30 5.32 7.80
CA TYR A 67 0.77 4.54 8.94
C TYR A 67 2.30 4.57 9.03
N ILE A 68 2.99 4.31 7.92
CA ILE A 68 4.46 4.36 7.84
C ILE A 68 4.97 5.78 8.15
N ALA A 69 4.34 6.82 7.60
CA ALA A 69 4.77 8.20 7.83
C ALA A 69 4.64 8.63 9.30
N VAL A 70 3.55 8.25 9.96
CA VAL A 70 3.30 8.53 11.37
C VAL A 70 4.33 7.83 12.27
N LEU A 71 4.79 6.63 11.90
CA LEU A 71 5.82 5.91 12.66
C LEU A 71 7.25 6.39 12.36
N ILE A 72 7.60 6.60 11.10
CA ILE A 72 8.98 6.96 10.70
C ILE A 72 9.37 8.36 11.20
N VAL A 73 8.45 9.32 11.21
CA VAL A 73 8.78 10.70 11.64
C VAL A 73 9.27 10.78 13.08
N PRO A 74 8.61 10.21 14.11
CA PRO A 74 9.14 10.19 15.47
C PRO A 74 10.39 9.31 15.59
N ILE A 75 10.44 8.15 14.93
CA ILE A 75 11.61 7.25 14.97
C ILE A 75 12.86 7.95 14.41
N SER A 76 12.75 8.58 13.24
CA SER A 76 13.86 9.33 12.63
C SER A 76 14.32 10.49 13.50
N ARG A 77 13.44 11.09 14.30
CA ARG A 77 13.86 12.10 15.29
C ARG A 77 14.68 11.49 16.40
N ILE A 78 14.34 10.29 16.89
CA ILE A 78 15.07 9.61 17.96
C ILE A 78 16.50 9.27 17.51
N PHE A 79 16.65 8.66 16.33
CA PHE A 79 17.97 8.24 15.82
C PHE A 79 18.84 9.40 15.31
N ASN A 80 18.24 10.54 15.00
CA ASN A 80 18.94 11.71 14.47
C ASN A 80 19.10 12.82 15.54
N ARG A 81 19.04 12.44 16.82
CA ARG A 81 19.53 13.21 17.98
C ARG A 81 20.96 12.83 18.29
#